data_AF-A0A1S6EUN7-F1
#
_entry.id   AF-A0A1S6EUN7-F1
#
_cell.length_a   1.000
_cell.length_b   1.000
_cell.length_c   1.000
_cell.angle_alpha   90.00
_cell.angle_beta   90.00
_cell.angle_gamma   90.00
#
_symmetry.space_group_name_H-M   'P 1'
#
loop_
_entity.id
_entity.type
_entity.pdbx_description
1 polymer ?
#
loop_
_entity_poly.entity_id
_entity_poly.type
_entity_poly.pdbx_seq_one_letter_code
_entity_poly.pdbx_strand_id
1 'polypeptide(L)'
;MIGSSRTASRLVGRWACAVATAALVAAVAAPASAQSTIRDTEVEGIIREWTDPVFSAMGLEPSEIQVLLVNDGDLNAFATGNRVIGVNTGLILRTENPNQLLGVLAHEAGHVKNRHVLRQGAQSAAMQPFLMTMALGALAIAAGQPGAGAALLGSGQFFGTVNALRYLQGQEGEADITAQRGLEAAGESGRGLVEFFENFRSQEVFSDARRYPYFRSHPLSGQRIEALRRPVEAASHYGQADSPERLAQHALIRAKIHAFMDAPNTTLRAYGSSDTSFPARYARAIAWYRDGQTQKALDATDALIAEQPADPYLYELKGQILFEEGRPAEAIAAHSESVRLKPDAPLLRINLAHALIETNDPARLDEAVDQLKRAVAREDDNTLAWRLLSQAYASQGKEGEARLASAEYYFAAGGQAEATQFALRARDMLPAGSNEWRRAMDIVLASGATMDDIEDLDRRQEQRRDRPTVIPPPVA
;
A
#
# COMPACT_ATOMS: atom_id res chain seq x y z
N MET A 1 -67.77 -25.58 14.14
CA MET A 1 -66.84 -24.47 14.39
C MET A 1 -65.44 -24.93 14.01
N ILE A 2 -65.09 -24.76 12.74
CA ILE A 2 -63.77 -25.07 12.17
C ILE A 2 -63.26 -23.77 11.59
N GLY A 3 -62.07 -23.33 12.00
CA GLY A 3 -61.35 -22.25 11.33
C GLY A 3 -60.82 -21.18 12.28
N SER A 4 -59.52 -21.24 12.61
CA SER A 4 -58.69 -20.05 12.88
C SER A 4 -57.20 -20.32 13.21
N SER A 5 -56.64 -21.54 13.09
CA SER A 5 -55.24 -21.77 13.52
C SER A 5 -54.20 -21.99 12.42
N ARG A 6 -54.58 -22.03 11.13
CA ARG A 6 -53.63 -22.32 10.02
C ARG A 6 -53.02 -21.10 9.33
N THR A 7 -53.48 -19.88 9.63
CA THR A 7 -52.99 -18.65 8.98
C THR A 7 -51.83 -17.98 9.71
N ALA A 8 -51.71 -18.16 11.04
CA ALA A 8 -50.62 -17.57 11.81
C ALA A 8 -49.24 -18.20 11.54
N SER A 9 -49.15 -19.53 11.38
CA SER A 9 -47.85 -20.21 11.19
C SER A 9 -47.22 -19.97 9.82
N ARG A 10 -48.04 -19.70 8.79
CA ARG A 10 -47.56 -19.37 7.43
C ARG A 10 -47.04 -17.94 7.31
N LEU A 11 -47.52 -17.02 8.14
CA LEU A 11 -47.00 -15.65 8.20
C LEU A 11 -45.65 -15.61 8.90
N VAL A 12 -45.48 -16.28 10.04
CA VAL A 12 -44.19 -16.33 10.77
C VAL A 12 -43.07 -16.98 9.93
N GLY A 13 -43.37 -18.04 9.16
CA GLY A 13 -42.40 -18.68 8.28
C GLY A 13 -41.97 -17.83 7.07
N ARG A 14 -42.85 -16.98 6.53
CA ARG A 14 -42.53 -16.08 5.40
C ARG A 14 -41.71 -14.88 5.84
N TRP A 15 -41.92 -14.36 7.05
CA TRP A 15 -41.09 -13.30 7.63
C TRP A 15 -39.71 -13.83 8.03
N ALA A 16 -39.60 -15.04 8.56
CA ALA A 16 -38.31 -15.67 8.87
C ALA A 16 -37.45 -15.93 7.62
N CYS A 17 -38.04 -16.42 6.52
CA CYS A 17 -37.32 -16.53 5.24
C CYS A 17 -36.95 -15.16 4.66
N ALA A 18 -37.83 -14.15 4.74
CA ALA A 18 -37.53 -12.82 4.21
C ALA A 18 -36.39 -12.11 4.96
N VAL A 19 -36.33 -12.25 6.29
CA VAL A 19 -35.22 -11.72 7.11
C VAL A 19 -33.92 -12.49 6.86
N ALA A 20 -33.98 -13.82 6.69
CA ALA A 20 -32.81 -14.63 6.36
C ALA A 20 -32.25 -14.32 4.95
N THR A 21 -33.13 -14.01 3.98
CA THR A 21 -32.72 -13.65 2.61
C THR A 21 -32.17 -12.22 2.56
N ALA A 22 -32.75 -11.28 3.33
CA ALA A 22 -32.25 -9.92 3.45
C ALA A 22 -30.88 -9.84 4.16
N ALA A 23 -30.64 -10.71 5.15
CA ALA A 23 -29.33 -10.84 5.80
C ALA A 23 -28.27 -11.48 4.88
N LEU A 24 -28.65 -12.40 3.98
CA LEU A 24 -27.74 -12.95 2.97
C LEU A 24 -27.37 -11.95 1.87
N VAL A 25 -28.29 -11.06 1.49
CA VAL A 25 -28.02 -10.01 0.48
C VAL A 25 -27.22 -8.83 1.07
N ALA A 26 -27.23 -8.63 2.39
CA ALA A 26 -26.39 -7.63 3.05
C ALA A 26 -24.91 -8.07 3.23
N ALA A 27 -24.58 -9.32 2.89
CA ALA A 27 -23.20 -9.82 2.86
C ALA A 27 -22.53 -9.65 1.49
N VAL A 28 -23.09 -8.81 0.61
CA VAL A 28 -22.38 -8.32 -0.56
C VAL A 28 -21.28 -7.39 -0.05
N ALA A 29 -20.03 -7.77 -0.32
CA ALA A 29 -18.82 -7.07 0.07
C ALA A 29 -19.04 -5.55 0.06
N ALA A 30 -18.89 -4.93 1.24
CA ALA A 30 -18.70 -3.49 1.29
C ALA A 30 -17.58 -3.17 0.30
N PRO A 31 -17.73 -2.12 -0.55
CA PRO A 31 -16.62 -1.68 -1.37
C PRO A 31 -15.46 -1.48 -0.41
N ALA A 32 -14.36 -2.20 -0.62
CA ALA A 32 -13.12 -1.87 0.05
C ALA A 32 -12.90 -0.40 -0.28
N SER A 33 -12.98 0.46 0.73
CA SER A 33 -12.47 1.82 0.63
C SER A 33 -11.11 1.67 -0.02
N ALA A 34 -10.87 2.31 -1.16
CA ALA A 34 -9.55 2.30 -1.78
C ALA A 34 -8.59 2.91 -0.76
N GLN A 35 -7.96 2.07 0.07
CA GLN A 35 -6.94 2.48 1.00
C GLN A 35 -5.83 3.07 0.14
N SER A 36 -5.64 4.39 0.26
CA SER A 36 -4.59 5.08 -0.49
C SER A 36 -3.26 4.55 0.01
N THR A 37 -2.48 3.94 -0.88
CA THR A 37 -1.05 3.75 -0.64
C THR A 37 -0.41 5.14 -0.51
N ILE A 38 0.53 5.27 0.42
CA ILE A 38 1.35 6.46 0.58
C ILE A 38 2.70 6.15 -0.06
N ARG A 39 3.19 7.07 -0.87
CA ARG A 39 4.56 7.04 -1.39
C ARG A 39 5.37 8.17 -0.75
N ASP A 40 6.46 7.83 -0.09
CA ASP A 40 7.32 8.81 0.61
C ASP A 40 8.78 8.36 0.62
N THR A 41 9.65 9.11 -0.06
CA THR A 41 11.07 8.74 -0.25
C THR A 41 11.85 8.62 1.07
N GLU A 42 11.48 9.41 2.08
CA GLU A 42 12.17 9.47 3.38
C GLU A 42 11.76 8.29 4.24
N VAL A 43 10.45 8.11 4.44
CA VAL A 43 9.92 7.05 5.29
C VAL A 43 10.20 5.67 4.68
N GLU A 44 9.99 5.50 3.37
CA GLU A 44 10.33 4.24 2.67
C GLU A 44 11.83 3.96 2.77
N GLY A 45 12.68 4.98 2.58
CA GLY A 45 14.13 4.85 2.66
C GLY A 45 14.62 4.40 4.04
N ILE A 46 14.12 5.04 5.10
CA ILE A 46 14.46 4.68 6.49
C ILE A 46 13.97 3.27 6.82
N ILE A 47 12.73 2.93 6.45
CA ILE A 47 12.20 1.58 6.72
C ILE A 47 13.04 0.53 5.99
N ARG A 48 13.42 0.77 4.72
CA ARG A 48 14.30 -0.11 3.94
C ARG A 48 15.67 -0.27 4.57
N GLU A 49 16.27 0.82 5.05
CA GLU A 49 17.55 0.79 5.77
C GLU A 49 17.51 -0.20 6.95
N TRP A 50 16.39 -0.24 7.68
CA TRP A 50 16.22 -1.16 8.80
C TRP A 50 15.86 -2.59 8.36
N THR A 51 15.00 -2.74 7.34
CA THR A 51 14.45 -4.05 6.98
C THR A 51 15.35 -4.86 6.08
N ASP A 52 16.08 -4.24 5.16
CA ASP A 52 16.82 -4.95 4.10
C ASP A 52 17.92 -5.89 4.66
N PRO A 53 18.68 -5.52 5.72
CA PRO A 53 19.62 -6.45 6.37
C PRO A 53 18.91 -7.66 6.99
N VAL A 54 17.75 -7.43 7.62
CA VAL A 54 16.94 -8.50 8.23
C VAL A 54 16.36 -9.42 7.16
N PHE A 55 15.82 -8.86 6.08
CA PHE A 55 15.28 -9.64 4.95
C PHE A 55 16.38 -10.50 4.31
N SER A 56 17.56 -9.93 4.12
CA SER A 56 18.74 -10.65 3.62
C SER A 56 19.15 -11.80 4.56
N ALA A 57 19.20 -11.56 5.88
CA ALA A 57 19.49 -12.58 6.88
C ALA A 57 18.40 -13.67 6.94
N MET A 58 17.17 -13.34 6.57
CA MET A 58 16.08 -14.29 6.38
C MET A 58 16.21 -15.08 5.06
N GLY A 59 17.15 -14.76 4.18
CA GLY A 59 17.29 -15.40 2.87
C GLY A 59 16.22 -14.95 1.87
N LEU A 60 15.66 -13.76 2.08
CA LEU A 60 14.80 -13.08 1.13
C LEU A 60 15.63 -12.05 0.37
N GLU A 61 15.34 -11.86 -0.91
CA GLU A 61 15.95 -10.81 -1.72
C GLU A 61 15.21 -9.49 -1.45
N PRO A 62 15.84 -8.47 -0.83
CA PRO A 62 15.13 -7.25 -0.43
C PRO A 62 14.51 -6.50 -1.61
N SER A 63 15.16 -6.54 -2.77
CA SER A 63 14.65 -5.92 -4.00
C SER A 63 13.36 -6.57 -4.53
N GLU A 64 13.07 -7.82 -4.14
CA GLU A 64 11.84 -8.53 -4.49
C GLU A 64 10.71 -8.36 -3.45
N ILE A 65 11.00 -7.75 -2.30
CA ILE A 65 9.98 -7.45 -1.27
C ILE A 65 9.56 -6.00 -1.43
N GLN A 66 8.25 -5.75 -1.54
CA GLN A 66 7.71 -4.40 -1.56
C GLN A 66 7.12 -4.06 -0.20
N VAL A 67 7.67 -3.05 0.49
CA VAL A 67 7.07 -2.52 1.71
C VAL A 67 6.20 -1.33 1.35
N LEU A 68 4.89 -1.42 1.60
CA LEU A 68 3.90 -0.40 1.27
C LEU A 68 3.38 0.28 2.52
N LEU A 69 3.41 1.61 2.52
CA LEU A 69 2.73 2.42 3.52
C LEU A 69 1.26 2.59 3.12
N VAL A 70 0.36 2.30 4.06
CA VAL A 70 -1.09 2.40 3.84
C VAL A 70 -1.64 3.53 4.69
N ASN A 71 -2.33 4.49 4.05
CA ASN A 71 -3.00 5.58 4.75
C ASN A 71 -4.23 5.08 5.50
N ASP A 72 -4.00 4.58 6.71
CA ASP A 72 -5.04 4.05 7.58
C ASP A 72 -4.62 4.19 9.04
N GLY A 73 -5.47 4.81 9.84
CA GLY A 73 -5.25 5.05 11.27
C GLY A 73 -5.38 3.80 12.15
N ASP A 74 -5.84 2.67 11.59
CA ASP A 74 -5.95 1.41 12.31
C ASP A 74 -4.59 0.74 12.54
N LEU A 75 -4.50 0.01 13.66
CA LEU A 75 -3.35 -0.86 13.95
C LEU A 75 -3.46 -2.09 13.04
N ASN A 76 -2.67 -2.12 11.97
CA ASN A 76 -2.57 -3.25 11.06
C ASN A 76 -1.24 -3.29 10.28
N ALA A 77 -0.82 -4.50 9.95
CA ALA A 77 0.16 -4.83 8.92
C ALA A 77 -0.23 -6.18 8.32
N PHE A 78 0.23 -6.46 7.11
CA PHE A 78 -0.06 -7.70 6.41
C PHE A 78 1.01 -8.05 5.38
N ALA A 79 1.18 -9.33 5.11
CA ALA A 79 1.94 -9.83 3.98
C ALA A 79 1.02 -10.41 2.89
N THR A 80 1.43 -10.28 1.62
CA THR A 80 0.73 -10.88 0.47
C THR A 80 1.56 -11.99 -0.19
N GLY A 81 0.92 -12.82 -1.02
CA GLY A 81 1.60 -13.87 -1.79
C GLY A 81 2.60 -13.33 -2.83
N ASN A 82 2.45 -12.06 -3.22
CA ASN A 82 3.31 -11.39 -4.20
C ASN A 82 4.48 -10.65 -3.51
N ARG A 83 4.89 -11.08 -2.30
CA ARG A 83 6.00 -10.48 -1.52
C ARG A 83 5.79 -9.00 -1.20
N VAL A 84 4.55 -8.57 -1.09
CA VAL A 84 4.19 -7.23 -0.61
C VAL A 84 3.93 -7.29 0.88
N ILE A 85 4.56 -6.41 1.65
CA ILE A 85 4.28 -6.18 3.07
C ILE A 85 3.61 -4.81 3.18
N GLY A 86 2.33 -4.77 3.53
CA GLY A 86 1.62 -3.54 3.83
C GLY A 86 1.72 -3.20 5.31
N VAL A 87 1.99 -1.94 5.63
CA VAL A 87 1.97 -1.41 7.00
C VAL A 87 1.10 -0.17 7.06
N ASN A 88 0.12 -0.17 7.95
CA ASN A 88 -0.73 0.99 8.17
C ASN A 88 0.03 2.08 8.93
N THR A 89 -0.18 3.35 8.59
CA THR A 89 0.36 4.48 9.36
C THR A 89 -0.05 4.40 10.84
N GLY A 90 -1.25 3.93 11.13
CA GLY A 90 -1.74 3.67 12.48
C GLY A 90 -0.91 2.65 13.27
N LEU A 91 -0.27 1.66 12.63
CA LEU A 91 0.65 0.75 13.31
C LEU A 91 1.94 1.48 13.68
N ILE A 92 2.53 2.21 12.73
CA ILE A 92 3.77 2.98 12.93
C ILE A 92 3.60 3.95 14.11
N LEU A 93 2.49 4.69 14.15
CA LEU A 93 2.21 5.66 15.21
C LEU A 93 2.05 5.05 16.61
N ARG A 94 1.76 3.74 16.70
CA ARG A 94 1.61 3.01 17.97
C ARG A 94 2.89 2.32 18.44
N THR A 95 3.91 2.23 17.59
CA THR A 95 5.23 1.77 18.01
C THR A 95 5.94 2.85 18.82
N GLU A 96 6.63 2.45 19.88
CA GLU A 96 7.31 3.35 20.81
C GLU A 96 8.79 3.56 20.44
N ASN A 97 9.37 2.61 19.69
CA ASN A 97 10.76 2.63 19.26
C ASN A 97 10.90 1.89 17.90
N PRO A 98 12.02 2.06 17.17
CA PRO A 98 12.22 1.41 15.88
C PRO A 98 12.33 -0.11 15.98
N ASN A 99 12.84 -0.68 17.09
CA ASN A 99 12.91 -2.13 17.25
C ASN A 99 11.53 -2.81 17.29
N GLN A 100 10.50 -2.14 17.85
CA GLN A 100 9.11 -2.61 17.79
C GLN A 100 8.59 -2.65 16.34
N LEU A 101 8.80 -1.58 15.57
CA LEU A 101 8.37 -1.54 14.17
C LEU A 101 9.11 -2.58 13.32
N LEU A 102 10.44 -2.66 13.48
CA LEU A 102 11.26 -3.65 12.78
C LEU A 102 10.83 -5.08 13.14
N GLY A 103 10.52 -5.34 14.41
CA GLY A 103 10.00 -6.63 14.87
C GLY A 103 8.72 -7.05 14.15
N VAL A 104 7.75 -6.14 14.02
CA VAL A 104 6.50 -6.39 13.27
C VAL A 104 6.79 -6.64 11.79
N LEU A 105 7.66 -5.84 11.16
CA LEU A 105 8.00 -6.04 9.74
C LEU A 105 8.76 -7.36 9.51
N ALA A 106 9.61 -7.78 10.44
CA ALA A 106 10.27 -9.08 10.42
C ALA A 106 9.26 -10.23 10.58
N HIS A 107 8.21 -10.04 11.39
CA HIS A 107 7.09 -10.97 11.51
C HIS A 107 6.33 -11.13 10.18
N GLU A 108 5.98 -10.02 9.52
CA GLU A 108 5.34 -10.07 8.20
C GLU A 108 6.24 -10.73 7.15
N ALA A 109 7.55 -10.45 7.16
CA ALA A 109 8.52 -11.15 6.31
C ALA A 109 8.61 -12.65 6.64
N GLY A 110 8.34 -13.05 7.88
CA GLY A 110 8.21 -14.44 8.31
C GLY A 110 7.05 -15.14 7.59
N HIS A 111 5.91 -14.47 7.42
CA HIS A 111 4.78 -14.99 6.63
C HIS A 111 5.14 -15.16 5.15
N VAL A 112 5.88 -14.20 4.57
CA VAL A 112 6.38 -14.29 3.18
C VAL A 112 7.32 -15.48 3.03
N LYS A 113 8.33 -15.57 3.89
CA LYS A 113 9.34 -16.65 3.89
C LYS A 113 8.72 -18.04 4.04
N ASN A 114 7.79 -18.19 4.97
CA ASN A 114 7.15 -19.48 5.24
C ASN A 114 5.99 -19.79 4.27
N ARG A 115 5.69 -18.88 3.32
CA ARG A 115 4.60 -18.99 2.33
C ARG A 115 3.22 -19.19 2.96
N HIS A 116 2.97 -18.56 4.10
CA HIS A 116 1.70 -18.66 4.83
C HIS A 116 0.52 -18.11 4.02
N VAL A 117 0.74 -17.02 3.29
CA VAL A 117 -0.32 -16.34 2.52
C VAL A 117 -0.89 -17.21 1.40
N LEU A 118 -0.04 -17.97 0.70
CA LEU A 118 -0.45 -18.91 -0.35
C LEU A 118 -1.28 -20.08 0.23
N ARG A 119 -1.01 -20.47 1.48
CA ARG A 119 -1.75 -21.54 2.18
C ARG A 119 -3.10 -21.04 2.70
N GLN A 120 -3.21 -19.75 3.06
CA GLN A 120 -4.42 -19.13 3.59
C GLN A 120 -5.52 -18.98 2.52
N GLY A 121 -5.17 -18.59 1.29
CA GLY A 121 -6.11 -18.48 0.17
C GLY A 121 -6.82 -19.79 -0.19
N ALA A 122 -6.14 -20.93 -0.02
CA ALA A 122 -6.73 -22.26 -0.20
C ALA A 122 -7.74 -22.63 0.90
N GLN A 123 -7.69 -21.97 2.06
CA GLN A 123 -8.52 -22.28 3.23
C GLN A 123 -9.72 -21.34 3.42
N SER A 124 -9.68 -20.11 2.92
CA SER A 124 -10.82 -19.18 2.94
C SER A 124 -12.07 -19.79 2.28
N ALA A 125 -11.87 -20.64 1.27
CA ALA A 125 -12.93 -21.43 0.63
C ALA A 125 -13.64 -22.41 1.60
N ALA A 126 -13.00 -22.79 2.71
CA ALA A 126 -13.53 -23.71 3.71
C ALA A 126 -14.23 -23.01 4.91
N MET A 127 -14.17 -21.68 5.03
CA MET A 127 -14.75 -20.93 6.15
C MET A 127 -16.26 -20.63 5.98
N GLN A 128 -16.74 -20.50 4.74
CA GLN A 128 -18.16 -20.28 4.44
C GLN A 128 -19.08 -21.43 4.91
N PRO A 129 -18.73 -22.71 4.70
CA PRO A 129 -19.49 -23.85 5.25
C PRO A 129 -19.62 -23.84 6.79
N PHE A 130 -18.62 -23.30 7.50
CA PHE A 130 -18.59 -23.25 8.96
C PHE A 130 -19.63 -22.30 9.54
N LEU A 131 -19.67 -21.05 9.07
CA LEU A 131 -20.63 -20.05 9.54
C LEU A 131 -22.07 -20.52 9.30
N MET A 132 -22.29 -21.20 8.18
CA MET A 132 -23.57 -21.79 7.85
C MET A 132 -23.93 -22.94 8.81
N THR A 133 -22.98 -23.81 9.16
CA THR A 133 -23.20 -24.92 10.11
C THR A 133 -23.47 -24.42 11.54
N MET A 134 -22.74 -23.39 11.99
CA MET A 134 -22.96 -22.70 13.26
C MET A 134 -24.34 -22.06 13.36
N ALA A 135 -24.73 -21.29 12.33
CA ALA A 135 -26.04 -20.63 12.28
C ALA A 135 -27.18 -21.66 12.29
N LEU A 136 -27.05 -22.75 11.53
CA LEU A 136 -28.03 -23.85 11.51
C LEU A 136 -28.10 -24.58 12.84
N GLY A 137 -26.95 -24.82 13.50
CA GLY A 137 -26.90 -25.42 14.83
C GLY A 137 -27.60 -24.58 15.89
N ALA A 138 -27.32 -23.27 15.94
CA ALA A 138 -27.96 -22.34 16.86
C ALA A 138 -29.48 -22.21 16.60
N LEU A 139 -29.89 -22.14 15.32
CA LEU A 139 -31.31 -22.12 14.93
C LEU A 139 -32.04 -23.41 15.35
N ALA A 140 -31.39 -24.57 15.20
CA ALA A 140 -31.96 -25.85 15.63
C ALA A 140 -32.18 -25.90 17.16
N ILE A 141 -31.25 -25.37 17.96
CA ILE A 141 -31.42 -25.26 19.42
C ILE A 141 -32.58 -24.32 19.75
N ALA A 142 -32.61 -23.13 19.14
CA ALA A 142 -33.67 -22.14 19.36
C ALA A 142 -35.06 -22.66 18.93
N ALA A 143 -35.12 -23.53 17.93
CA ALA A 143 -36.33 -24.20 17.46
C ALA A 143 -36.75 -25.41 18.31
N GLY A 144 -36.10 -25.66 19.46
CA GLY A 144 -36.45 -26.76 20.38
C GLY A 144 -35.93 -28.13 19.94
N GLN A 145 -34.90 -28.18 19.10
CA GLN A 145 -34.21 -29.42 18.68
C GLN A 145 -32.76 -29.45 19.21
N PRO A 146 -32.57 -29.52 20.56
CA PRO A 146 -31.25 -29.43 21.17
C PRO A 146 -30.32 -30.57 20.74
N GLY A 147 -30.86 -31.77 20.47
CA GLY A 147 -30.07 -32.91 19.98
C GLY A 147 -29.52 -32.72 18.56
N ALA A 148 -30.31 -32.14 17.65
CA ALA A 148 -29.87 -31.85 16.28
C ALA A 148 -28.88 -30.67 16.25
N GLY A 149 -29.12 -29.64 17.08
CA GLY A 149 -28.18 -28.54 17.25
C GLY A 149 -26.84 -28.97 17.83
N ALA A 150 -26.85 -29.83 18.87
CA ALA A 150 -25.64 -30.41 19.42
C ALA A 150 -24.91 -31.33 18.43
N ALA A 151 -25.62 -32.08 17.58
CA ALA A 151 -25.00 -32.91 16.54
C ALA A 151 -24.36 -32.07 15.42
N LEU A 152 -24.98 -30.94 15.03
CA LEU A 152 -24.42 -30.00 14.05
C LEU A 152 -23.18 -29.28 14.61
N LEU A 153 -23.22 -28.86 15.87
CA LEU A 153 -22.08 -28.24 16.58
C LEU A 153 -21.00 -29.27 16.96
N GLY A 154 -21.35 -30.54 17.13
CA GLY A 154 -20.40 -31.65 17.33
C GLY A 154 -19.90 -32.30 16.03
N SER A 155 -20.30 -31.78 14.87
CA SER A 155 -19.95 -32.34 13.57
C SER A 155 -18.48 -32.09 13.23
N GLY A 156 -17.90 -32.90 12.33
CA GLY A 156 -16.51 -32.74 11.88
C GLY A 156 -16.19 -31.36 11.28
N GLN A 157 -17.20 -30.60 10.86
CA GLN A 157 -17.06 -29.21 10.38
C GLN A 157 -16.72 -28.22 11.50
N PHE A 158 -17.25 -28.40 12.72
CA PHE A 158 -16.90 -27.59 13.88
C PHE A 158 -15.50 -27.93 14.40
N PHE A 159 -15.15 -29.21 14.48
CA PHE A 159 -13.78 -29.61 14.82
C PHE A 159 -12.76 -29.18 13.75
N GLY A 160 -13.16 -29.14 12.48
CA GLY A 160 -12.36 -28.60 11.38
C GLY A 160 -11.99 -27.12 11.55
N THR A 161 -12.86 -26.32 12.16
CA THR A 161 -12.61 -24.88 12.37
C THR A 161 -11.84 -24.54 13.63
N VAL A 162 -12.05 -25.28 14.73
CA VAL A 162 -11.11 -25.22 15.87
C VAL A 162 -9.70 -25.63 15.43
N ASN A 163 -9.59 -26.62 14.54
CA ASN A 163 -8.31 -27.00 13.93
C ASN A 163 -7.75 -25.91 13.00
N ALA A 164 -8.60 -25.21 12.23
CA ALA A 164 -8.16 -24.07 11.42
C ALA A 164 -7.63 -22.91 12.28
N LEU A 165 -8.26 -22.59 13.42
CA LEU A 165 -7.77 -21.57 14.35
C LEU A 165 -6.44 -21.97 15.00
N ARG A 166 -6.29 -23.23 15.42
CA ARG A 166 -5.00 -23.76 15.91
C ARG A 166 -3.92 -23.75 14.84
N TYR A 167 -4.30 -24.02 13.59
CA TYR A 167 -3.39 -23.96 12.45
C TYR A 167 -2.93 -22.53 12.18
N LEU A 168 -3.83 -21.54 12.20
CA LEU A 168 -3.47 -20.12 12.13
C LEU A 168 -2.54 -19.73 13.27
N GLN A 169 -2.86 -20.11 14.52
CA GLN A 169 -1.97 -19.88 15.66
C GLN A 169 -0.59 -20.56 15.51
N GLY A 170 -0.55 -21.73 14.87
CA GLY A 170 0.70 -22.40 14.50
C GLY A 170 1.52 -21.59 13.49
N GLN A 171 0.87 -21.06 12.45
CA GLN A 171 1.52 -20.19 11.46
C GLN A 171 2.04 -18.89 12.10
N GLU A 172 1.30 -18.30 13.03
CA GLU A 172 1.74 -17.13 13.80
C GLU A 172 3.00 -17.44 14.60
N GLY A 173 3.03 -18.55 15.34
CA GLY A 173 4.22 -18.96 16.10
C GLY A 173 5.41 -19.31 15.19
N GLU A 174 5.17 -19.91 14.03
CA GLU A 174 6.21 -20.13 13.02
C GLU A 174 6.78 -18.81 12.46
N ALA A 175 5.91 -17.82 12.21
CA ALA A 175 6.32 -16.49 11.76
C ALA A 175 7.12 -15.75 12.85
N ASP A 176 6.68 -15.79 14.11
CA ASP A 176 7.37 -15.19 15.25
C ASP A 176 8.81 -15.73 15.39
N ILE A 177 8.97 -17.07 15.35
CA ILE A 177 10.29 -17.70 15.49
C ILE A 177 11.15 -17.45 14.26
N THR A 178 10.57 -17.43 13.05
CA THR A 178 11.28 -17.06 11.83
C THR A 178 11.78 -15.62 11.88
N ALA A 179 10.95 -14.69 12.36
CA ALA A 179 11.31 -13.28 12.57
C ALA A 179 12.44 -13.16 13.58
N GLN A 180 12.32 -13.82 14.75
CA GLN A 180 13.35 -13.80 15.78
C GLN A 180 14.70 -14.31 15.26
N ARG A 181 14.72 -15.40 14.50
CA ARG A 181 15.95 -15.92 13.89
C ARG A 181 16.53 -14.94 12.87
N GLY A 182 15.69 -14.27 12.09
CA GLY A 182 16.11 -13.25 11.13
C GLY A 182 16.74 -12.05 11.81
N LEU A 183 16.11 -11.53 12.87
CA LEU A 183 16.60 -10.42 13.68
C LEU A 183 17.95 -10.77 14.31
N GLU A 184 18.05 -11.90 15.01
CA GLU A 184 19.31 -12.34 15.63
C GLU A 184 20.43 -12.54 14.59
N ALA A 185 20.12 -13.10 13.42
CA ALA A 185 21.09 -13.31 12.34
C ALA A 185 21.56 -11.99 11.70
N ALA A 186 20.71 -10.95 11.72
CA ALA A 186 21.06 -9.60 11.29
C ALA A 186 21.78 -8.78 12.38
N GLY A 187 21.96 -9.34 13.58
CA GLY A 187 22.50 -8.60 14.73
C GLY A 187 21.53 -7.55 15.25
N GLU A 188 20.23 -7.86 15.25
CA GLU A 188 19.15 -7.02 15.76
C GLU A 188 18.49 -7.70 16.96
N SER A 189 18.03 -6.91 17.94
CA SER A 189 17.32 -7.47 19.09
C SER A 189 15.90 -7.89 18.70
N GLY A 190 15.48 -9.08 19.14
CA GLY A 190 14.09 -9.53 19.06
C GLY A 190 13.15 -8.93 20.11
N ARG A 191 13.72 -8.16 21.04
CA ARG A 191 13.01 -7.65 22.23
C ARG A 191 11.82 -6.78 21.86
N GLY A 192 11.93 -5.96 20.82
CA GLY A 192 10.89 -5.05 20.36
C GLY A 192 9.63 -5.77 19.88
N LEU A 193 9.75 -6.95 19.25
CA LEU A 193 8.56 -7.73 18.88
C LEU A 193 7.82 -8.24 20.12
N VAL A 194 8.56 -8.69 21.14
CA VAL A 194 7.97 -9.13 22.41
C VAL A 194 7.30 -7.96 23.14
N GLU A 195 7.99 -6.81 23.24
CA GLU A 195 7.44 -5.60 23.86
C GLU A 195 6.18 -5.10 23.14
N PHE A 196 6.20 -5.11 21.80
CA PHE A 196 5.02 -4.76 21.01
C PHE A 196 3.84 -5.66 21.33
N PHE A 197 4.02 -6.98 21.38
CA PHE A 197 2.94 -7.90 21.76
C PHE A 197 2.47 -7.70 23.21
N GLU A 198 3.38 -7.45 24.15
CA GLU A 198 3.05 -7.20 25.56
C GLU A 198 2.21 -5.93 25.73
N ASN A 199 2.49 -4.87 24.97
CA ASN A 199 1.69 -3.64 24.94
C ASN A 199 0.21 -3.91 24.59
N PHE A 200 -0.06 -5.02 23.92
CA PHE A 200 -1.40 -5.44 23.50
C PHE A 200 -1.84 -6.77 24.10
N ARG A 201 -1.22 -7.26 25.18
CA ARG A 201 -1.60 -8.55 25.80
C ARG A 201 -3.09 -8.61 26.18
N SER A 202 -3.67 -7.49 26.59
CA SER A 202 -5.10 -7.42 26.92
C SER A 202 -6.03 -7.72 25.74
N GLN A 203 -5.54 -7.67 24.49
CA GLN A 203 -6.31 -7.98 23.27
C GLN A 203 -6.82 -9.43 23.25
N GLU A 204 -6.18 -10.34 23.98
CA GLU A 204 -6.63 -11.74 24.15
C GLU A 204 -8.03 -11.82 24.80
N VAL A 205 -8.34 -10.91 25.73
CA VAL A 205 -9.57 -10.94 26.55
C VAL A 205 -10.76 -10.27 25.85
N PHE A 206 -10.51 -9.50 24.78
CA PHE A 206 -11.57 -8.82 24.03
C PHE A 206 -12.24 -9.74 23.00
N SER A 207 -13.55 -9.56 22.85
CA SER A 207 -14.33 -10.11 21.72
C SER A 207 -13.78 -9.60 20.39
N ASP A 208 -13.81 -10.43 19.34
CA ASP A 208 -13.26 -10.09 18.01
C ASP A 208 -13.70 -8.71 17.49
N ALA A 209 -14.96 -8.32 17.69
CA ALA A 209 -15.49 -7.01 17.28
C ALA A 209 -14.80 -5.79 17.94
N ARG A 210 -14.23 -5.96 19.14
CA ARG A 210 -13.53 -4.91 19.89
C ARG A 210 -12.01 -4.98 19.77
N ARG A 211 -11.50 -6.04 19.16
CA ARG A 211 -10.06 -6.26 18.94
C ARG A 211 -9.58 -5.44 17.75
N TYR A 212 -8.35 -4.92 17.81
CA TYR A 212 -7.72 -4.26 16.67
C TYR A 212 -7.65 -5.19 15.44
N PRO A 213 -7.74 -4.66 14.21
CA PRO A 213 -7.67 -5.46 12.98
C PRO A 213 -6.45 -6.39 12.92
N TYR A 214 -5.26 -5.90 13.29
CA TYR A 214 -4.04 -6.71 13.36
C TYR A 214 -4.22 -8.00 14.16
N PHE A 215 -4.82 -7.95 15.35
CA PHE A 215 -4.98 -9.15 16.18
C PHE A 215 -6.18 -10.03 15.78
N ARG A 216 -6.90 -9.66 14.73
CA ARG A 216 -7.87 -10.53 14.06
C ARG A 216 -7.19 -11.36 12.97
N SER A 217 -6.28 -10.76 12.19
CA SER A 217 -5.44 -11.48 11.22
C SER A 217 -4.31 -12.25 11.90
N HIS A 218 -3.78 -11.74 13.01
CA HIS A 218 -2.70 -12.30 13.82
C HIS A 218 -3.17 -12.57 15.26
N PRO A 219 -3.93 -13.64 15.52
CA PRO A 219 -4.42 -13.94 16.86
C PRO A 219 -3.29 -13.99 17.89
N LEU A 220 -3.39 -13.15 18.92
CA LEU A 220 -2.44 -13.09 20.02
C LEU A 220 -2.92 -13.96 21.18
N SER A 221 -1.99 -14.62 21.86
CA SER A 221 -2.25 -15.38 23.10
C SER A 221 -1.07 -15.29 24.06
N GLY A 222 -1.32 -15.41 25.36
CA GLY A 222 -0.23 -15.46 26.35
C GLY A 222 0.78 -16.59 26.08
N GLN A 223 0.31 -17.72 25.54
CA GLN A 223 1.18 -18.83 25.15
C GLN A 223 2.13 -18.45 24.00
N ARG A 224 1.63 -17.73 22.98
CA ARG A 224 2.44 -17.25 21.84
C ARG A 224 3.51 -16.26 22.30
N ILE A 225 3.13 -15.31 23.14
CA ILE A 225 4.07 -14.32 23.71
C ILE A 225 5.18 -15.03 24.50
N GLU A 226 4.82 -15.97 25.37
CA GLU A 226 5.79 -16.72 26.18
C GLU A 226 6.70 -17.63 25.33
N ALA A 227 6.14 -18.22 24.26
CA ALA A 227 6.90 -19.06 23.32
C ALA A 227 7.94 -18.25 22.53
N LEU A 228 7.64 -17.00 22.20
CA LEU A 228 8.59 -16.07 21.56
C LEU A 228 9.58 -15.47 22.56
N ARG A 229 9.12 -15.12 23.77
CA ARG A 229 9.94 -14.48 24.82
C ARG A 229 11.19 -15.28 25.14
N ARG A 230 11.08 -16.59 25.34
CA ARG A 230 12.22 -17.44 25.73
C ARG A 230 13.39 -17.44 24.74
N PRO A 231 13.20 -17.73 23.45
CA PRO A 231 14.30 -17.66 22.48
C PRO A 231 14.81 -16.23 22.26
N VAL A 232 13.97 -15.21 22.50
CA VAL A 232 14.41 -13.80 22.46
C VAL A 232 15.34 -13.46 23.61
N GLU A 233 14.97 -13.80 24.84
CA GLU A 233 15.79 -13.54 26.04
C GLU A 233 17.09 -14.34 26.07
N ALA A 234 17.12 -15.51 25.40
CA ALA A 234 18.31 -16.34 25.27
C ALA A 234 19.25 -15.92 24.12
N ALA A 235 18.85 -14.99 23.26
CA ALA A 235 19.61 -14.57 22.08
C ALA A 235 20.79 -13.66 22.46
N SER A 236 21.84 -13.67 21.64
CA SER A 236 23.08 -12.92 21.93
C SER A 236 22.84 -11.41 21.88
N HIS A 237 21.96 -10.95 20.98
CA HIS A 237 21.65 -9.54 20.77
C HIS A 237 20.44 -9.06 21.58
N TYR A 238 19.93 -9.83 22.55
CA TYR A 238 18.77 -9.41 23.36
C TYR A 238 18.94 -8.02 23.98
N GLY A 239 20.12 -7.73 24.53
CA GLY A 239 20.44 -6.46 25.19
C GLY A 239 20.83 -5.33 24.24
N GLN A 240 20.82 -5.55 22.92
CA GLN A 240 21.15 -4.52 21.95
C GLN A 240 20.04 -3.47 21.91
N ALA A 241 20.41 -2.24 22.24
CA ALA A 241 19.51 -1.09 22.18
C ALA A 241 19.54 -0.44 20.80
N ASP A 242 18.43 0.21 20.44
CA ASP A 242 18.39 1.06 19.25
C ASP A 242 19.43 2.18 19.35
N SER A 243 20.10 2.46 18.23
CA SER A 243 21.02 3.59 18.17
C SER A 243 20.27 4.92 18.32
N PRO A 244 20.93 5.98 18.82
CA PRO A 244 20.33 7.32 18.87
C PRO A 244 19.81 7.79 17.50
N GLU A 245 20.50 7.40 16.42
CA GLU A 245 20.10 7.69 15.04
C GLU A 245 18.75 7.04 14.70
N ARG A 246 18.58 5.73 14.96
CA ARG A 246 17.32 5.03 14.67
C ARG A 246 16.17 5.57 15.52
N LEU A 247 16.43 5.92 16.79
CA LEU A 247 15.45 6.57 17.65
C LEU A 247 15.01 7.93 17.08
N ALA A 248 15.95 8.73 16.58
CA ALA A 248 15.67 10.00 15.92
C ALA A 248 14.86 9.81 14.62
N GLN A 249 15.26 8.87 13.77
CA GLN A 249 14.56 8.48 12.55
C GLN A 249 13.12 8.00 12.83
N HIS A 250 12.90 7.19 13.88
CA HIS A 250 11.56 6.76 14.28
C HIS A 250 10.69 7.92 14.74
N ALA A 251 11.23 8.80 15.58
CA ALA A 251 10.54 10.01 16.00
C ALA A 251 10.21 10.92 14.80
N LEU A 252 11.12 11.01 13.82
CA LEU A 252 10.94 11.77 12.59
C LEU A 252 9.81 11.20 11.72
N ILE A 253 9.77 9.88 11.51
CA ILE A 253 8.68 9.20 10.78
C ILE A 253 7.34 9.51 11.45
N ARG A 254 7.25 9.34 12.77
CA ARG A 254 6.02 9.62 13.51
C ARG A 254 5.61 11.08 13.39
N ALA A 255 6.56 12.00 13.52
CA ALA A 255 6.34 13.43 13.37
C ALA A 255 5.83 13.78 11.96
N LYS A 256 6.43 13.22 10.91
CA LYS A 256 6.02 13.41 9.52
C LYS A 256 4.61 12.87 9.27
N ILE A 257 4.31 11.64 9.71
CA ILE A 257 2.97 11.05 9.57
C ILE A 257 1.93 11.92 10.27
N HIS A 258 2.15 12.30 11.54
CA HIS A 258 1.24 13.21 12.24
C HIS A 258 1.07 14.52 11.49
N ALA A 259 2.16 15.12 11.00
CA ALA A 259 2.12 16.41 10.34
C ALA A 259 1.37 16.40 9.00
N PHE A 260 1.43 15.32 8.23
CA PHE A 260 0.70 15.18 6.96
C PHE A 260 -0.71 14.59 7.10
N MET A 261 -1.00 13.85 8.17
CA MET A 261 -2.28 13.16 8.32
C MET A 261 -3.25 13.87 9.27
N ASP A 262 -2.76 14.45 10.37
CA ASP A 262 -3.63 15.12 11.34
C ASP A 262 -4.00 16.54 10.90
N ALA A 263 -5.02 17.15 11.50
CA ALA A 263 -5.30 18.57 11.28
C ALA A 263 -4.10 19.43 11.76
N PRO A 264 -3.72 20.51 11.05
CA PRO A 264 -2.55 21.33 11.40
C PRO A 264 -2.51 21.77 12.88
N ASN A 265 -3.65 22.22 13.41
CA ASN A 265 -3.77 22.62 14.82
C ASN A 265 -3.54 21.46 15.81
N THR A 266 -3.85 20.22 15.45
CA THR A 266 -3.55 19.05 16.28
C THR A 266 -2.06 18.80 16.29
N THR A 267 -1.39 18.83 15.14
CA THR A 267 0.07 18.70 15.03
C THR A 267 0.79 19.81 15.80
N LEU A 268 0.38 21.07 15.66
CA LEU A 268 0.99 22.20 16.36
C LEU A 268 0.82 22.13 17.89
N ARG A 269 -0.24 21.46 18.38
CA ARG A 269 -0.42 21.20 19.82
C ARG A 269 0.45 20.05 20.30
N ALA A 270 0.54 18.96 19.53
CA ALA A 270 1.38 17.82 19.85
C ALA A 270 2.87 18.20 19.84
N TYR A 271 3.28 18.99 18.85
CA TYR A 271 4.64 19.50 18.67
C TYR A 271 4.70 21.00 19.00
N GLY A 272 4.37 21.35 20.24
CA GLY A 272 4.35 22.73 20.72
C GLY A 272 5.72 23.44 20.63
N SER A 273 5.72 24.77 20.71
CA SER A 273 6.94 25.59 20.53
C SER A 273 8.05 25.35 21.56
N SER A 274 7.72 24.77 22.72
CA SER A 274 8.70 24.36 23.74
C SER A 274 9.53 23.15 23.34
N ASP A 275 9.02 22.31 22.44
CA ASP A 275 9.77 21.17 21.90
C ASP A 275 10.65 21.65 20.74
N THR A 276 11.93 21.83 21.04
CA THR A 276 12.97 22.25 20.09
C THR A 276 13.72 21.06 19.48
N SER A 277 13.17 19.84 19.55
CA SER A 277 13.74 18.71 18.81
C SER A 277 13.59 18.91 17.30
N PHE A 278 14.46 18.25 16.53
CA PHE A 278 14.40 18.30 15.07
C PHE A 278 13.05 17.75 14.53
N PRO A 279 12.54 16.57 14.97
CA PRO A 279 11.22 16.07 14.54
C PRO A 279 10.08 17.04 14.82
N ALA A 280 10.10 17.73 15.97
CA ALA A 280 9.06 18.70 16.31
C ALA A 280 9.11 19.95 15.44
N ARG A 281 10.31 20.47 15.14
CA ARG A 281 10.48 21.58 14.18
C ARG A 281 10.01 21.17 12.78
N TYR A 282 10.35 19.96 12.34
CA TYR A 282 9.94 19.41 11.05
C TYR A 282 8.42 19.27 10.93
N ALA A 283 7.77 18.66 11.94
CA ALA A 283 6.31 18.56 11.99
C ALA A 283 5.61 19.92 11.99
N ARG A 284 6.17 20.93 12.67
CA ARG A 284 5.62 22.30 12.64
C ARG A 284 5.76 22.95 11.27
N ALA A 285 6.89 22.78 10.58
CA ALA A 285 7.07 23.30 9.22
C ALA A 285 6.00 22.74 8.27
N ILE A 286 5.79 21.42 8.30
CA ILE A 286 4.74 20.74 7.52
C ILE A 286 3.34 21.21 7.96
N ALA A 287 3.09 21.39 9.26
CA ALA A 287 1.80 21.88 9.74
C ALA A 287 1.50 23.31 9.26
N TRP A 288 2.48 24.23 9.31
CA TRP A 288 2.31 25.59 8.78
C TRP A 288 2.09 25.60 7.29
N TYR A 289 2.78 24.72 6.57
CA TYR A 289 2.55 24.51 5.15
C TYR A 289 1.09 24.11 4.88
N ARG A 290 0.60 23.07 5.55
CA ARG A 290 -0.78 22.58 5.38
C ARG A 290 -1.86 23.55 5.88
N ASP A 291 -1.47 24.53 6.70
CA ASP A 291 -2.34 25.61 7.17
C ASP A 291 -2.32 26.84 6.23
N GLY A 292 -1.56 26.80 5.13
CA GLY A 292 -1.39 27.93 4.19
C GLY A 292 -0.52 29.06 4.74
N GLN A 293 0.22 28.83 5.83
CA GLN A 293 1.20 29.79 6.37
C GLN A 293 2.54 29.63 5.63
N THR A 294 2.52 29.83 4.30
CA THR A 294 3.62 29.51 3.38
C THR A 294 4.97 30.08 3.82
N GLN A 295 5.04 31.40 4.10
CA GLN A 295 6.31 32.02 4.46
C GLN A 295 6.89 31.44 5.75
N LYS A 296 6.03 31.19 6.74
CA LYS A 296 6.45 30.61 8.02
C LYS A 296 6.94 29.18 7.86
N ALA A 297 6.31 28.40 6.97
CA ALA A 297 6.76 27.08 6.61
C ALA A 297 8.14 27.13 5.92
N LEU A 298 8.32 28.04 4.96
CA LEU A 298 9.60 28.22 4.27
C LEU A 298 10.73 28.65 5.22
N ASP A 299 10.49 29.64 6.09
CA ASP A 299 11.47 30.08 7.07
C ASP A 299 11.88 28.94 8.02
N ALA A 300 10.91 28.12 8.44
CA ALA A 300 11.15 26.96 9.28
C ALA A 300 11.94 25.87 8.56
N THR A 301 11.59 25.58 7.30
CA THR A 301 12.31 24.63 6.46
C THR A 301 13.73 25.11 6.17
N ASP A 302 13.93 26.40 5.91
CA ASP A 302 15.27 26.98 5.69
C ASP A 302 16.16 26.90 6.94
N ALA A 303 15.58 27.06 8.13
CA ALA A 303 16.29 26.81 9.38
C ALA A 303 16.72 25.35 9.54
N LEU A 304 15.88 24.39 9.12
CA LEU A 304 16.23 22.96 9.12
C LEU A 304 17.32 22.65 8.10
N ILE A 305 17.24 23.23 6.90
CA ILE A 305 18.27 23.08 5.85
C ILE A 305 19.61 23.63 6.33
N ALA A 306 19.61 24.76 7.03
CA ALA A 306 20.84 25.33 7.58
C ALA A 306 21.50 24.41 8.63
N GLU A 307 20.71 23.63 9.37
CA GLU A 307 21.20 22.64 10.34
C GLU A 307 21.68 21.36 9.66
N GLN A 308 20.98 20.89 8.61
CA GLN A 308 21.28 19.66 7.89
C GLN A 308 21.32 19.90 6.37
N PRO A 309 22.36 20.57 5.85
CA PRO A 309 22.40 21.01 4.45
C PRO A 309 22.57 19.88 3.43
N ALA A 310 22.88 18.67 3.89
CA ALA A 310 23.04 17.48 3.06
C ALA A 310 21.80 16.56 3.07
N ASP A 311 20.74 16.93 3.79
CA ASP A 311 19.49 16.17 3.83
C ASP A 311 18.63 16.47 2.58
N PRO A 312 18.46 15.52 1.63
CA PRO A 312 17.66 15.73 0.43
C PRO A 312 16.17 16.02 0.72
N TYR A 313 15.63 15.50 1.82
CA TYR A 313 14.19 15.54 2.13
C TYR A 313 13.74 16.93 2.58
N LEU A 314 14.65 17.73 3.14
CA LEU A 314 14.37 19.12 3.47
C LEU A 314 14.23 20.00 2.22
N TYR A 315 15.05 19.75 1.19
CA TYR A 315 14.90 20.41 -0.10
C TYR A 315 13.68 19.90 -0.87
N GLU A 316 13.34 18.61 -0.74
CA GLU A 316 12.07 18.07 -1.23
C GLU A 316 10.88 18.82 -0.63
N LEU A 317 10.83 18.94 0.70
CA LEU A 317 9.77 19.66 1.42
C LEU A 317 9.72 21.13 0.98
N LYS A 318 10.86 21.83 0.87
CA LYS A 318 10.90 23.21 0.40
C LYS A 318 10.33 23.33 -1.02
N GLY A 319 10.74 22.44 -1.92
CA GLY A 319 10.24 22.40 -3.29
C GLY A 319 8.73 22.14 -3.32
N GLN A 320 8.24 21.19 -2.52
CA GLN A 320 6.82 20.88 -2.41
C GLN A 320 6.00 22.08 -1.92
N ILE A 321 6.45 22.77 -0.85
CA ILE A 321 5.80 23.98 -0.34
C ILE A 321 5.69 25.04 -1.43
N LEU A 322 6.77 25.29 -2.17
CA LEU A 322 6.77 26.29 -3.26
C LEU A 322 5.86 25.86 -4.41
N PHE A 323 5.90 24.58 -4.79
CA PHE A 323 5.16 24.03 -5.91
C PHE A 323 3.64 24.08 -5.67
N GLU A 324 3.18 23.56 -4.53
CA GLU A 324 1.74 23.51 -4.21
C GLU A 324 1.14 24.91 -3.94
N GLU A 325 1.97 25.91 -3.63
CA GLU A 325 1.59 27.32 -3.51
C GLU A 325 1.64 28.08 -4.85
N GLY A 326 1.74 27.35 -5.97
CA GLY A 326 1.70 27.92 -7.31
C GLY A 326 2.98 28.64 -7.73
N ARG A 327 4.12 28.31 -7.12
CA ARG A 327 5.45 28.89 -7.43
C ARG A 327 6.40 27.84 -8.02
N PRO A 328 6.03 27.13 -9.13
CA PRO A 328 6.83 26.04 -9.68
C PRO A 328 8.22 26.47 -10.14
N ALA A 329 8.37 27.70 -10.65
CA ALA A 329 9.67 28.23 -11.07
C ALA A 329 10.67 28.36 -9.90
N GLU A 330 10.18 28.71 -8.71
CA GLU A 330 11.01 28.81 -7.50
C GLU A 330 11.27 27.43 -6.89
N ALA A 331 10.33 26.50 -7.03
CA ALA A 331 10.45 25.12 -6.55
C ALA A 331 11.59 24.34 -7.24
N ILE A 332 11.88 24.65 -8.51
CA ILE A 332 12.91 23.95 -9.30
C ILE A 332 14.25 23.90 -8.58
N ALA A 333 14.73 25.02 -8.02
CA ALA A 333 16.04 25.05 -7.38
C ALA A 333 16.12 24.08 -6.18
N ALA A 334 15.06 24.00 -5.38
CA ALA A 334 15.00 23.08 -4.24
C ALA A 334 14.88 21.62 -4.73
N HIS A 335 14.01 21.33 -5.68
CA HIS A 335 13.88 19.98 -6.23
C HIS A 335 15.13 19.48 -6.98
N SER A 336 15.84 20.37 -7.68
CA SER A 336 17.12 20.06 -8.29
C SER A 336 18.16 19.69 -7.24
N GLU A 337 18.19 20.40 -6.11
CA GLU A 337 19.11 20.08 -5.01
C GLU A 337 18.75 18.77 -4.31
N SER A 338 17.45 18.47 -4.11
CA SER A 338 17.04 17.17 -3.57
C SER A 338 17.47 16.01 -4.49
N VAL A 339 17.33 16.17 -5.81
CA VAL A 339 17.79 15.17 -6.79
C VAL A 339 19.32 15.08 -6.85
N ARG A 340 20.04 16.20 -6.66
CA ARG A 340 21.52 16.20 -6.62
C ARG A 340 22.05 15.42 -5.41
N LEU A 341 21.41 15.59 -4.26
CA LEU A 341 21.75 14.90 -3.00
C LEU A 341 21.35 13.43 -3.02
N LYS A 342 20.20 13.09 -3.64
CA LYS A 342 19.72 11.72 -3.76
C LYS A 342 19.28 11.40 -5.21
N PRO A 343 20.24 11.13 -6.11
CA PRO A 343 19.95 10.95 -7.54
C PRO A 343 19.28 9.62 -7.87
N ASP A 344 19.24 8.66 -6.96
CA ASP A 344 18.62 7.36 -7.19
C ASP A 344 17.12 7.34 -6.84
N ALA A 345 16.59 8.39 -6.20
CA ALA A 345 15.19 8.47 -5.77
C ALA A 345 14.23 8.84 -6.92
N PRO A 346 13.30 7.95 -7.31
CA PRO A 346 12.36 8.21 -8.40
C PRO A 346 11.37 9.35 -8.08
N LEU A 347 10.81 9.39 -6.87
CA LEU A 347 9.84 10.40 -6.47
C LEU A 347 10.43 11.82 -6.48
N LEU A 348 11.68 12.00 -6.04
CA LEU A 348 12.36 13.30 -6.12
C LEU A 348 12.51 13.79 -7.57
N ARG A 349 12.82 12.88 -8.49
CA ARG A 349 12.92 13.18 -9.93
C ARG A 349 11.56 13.52 -10.52
N ILE A 350 10.50 12.83 -10.09
CA ILE A 350 9.12 13.10 -10.51
C ILE A 350 8.70 14.50 -10.03
N ASN A 351 9.00 14.87 -8.77
CA ASN A 351 8.69 16.20 -8.23
C ASN A 351 9.42 17.31 -9.02
N LEU A 352 10.71 17.13 -9.31
CA LEU A 352 11.47 18.06 -10.17
C LEU A 352 10.86 18.17 -11.56
N ALA A 353 10.56 17.04 -12.21
CA ALA A 353 9.98 17.05 -13.55
C ALA A 353 8.61 17.72 -13.59
N HIS A 354 7.79 17.49 -12.56
CA HIS A 354 6.48 18.13 -12.44
C HIS A 354 6.62 19.65 -12.32
N ALA A 355 7.52 20.12 -11.45
CA ALA A 355 7.83 21.55 -11.35
C ALA A 355 8.30 22.15 -12.69
N LEU A 356 9.17 21.44 -13.42
CA LEU A 356 9.65 21.86 -14.75
C LEU A 356 8.49 21.96 -15.76
N ILE A 357 7.60 20.97 -15.81
CA ILE A 357 6.42 20.96 -16.71
C ILE A 357 5.48 22.13 -16.40
N GLU A 358 5.18 22.36 -15.12
CA GLU A 358 4.24 23.40 -14.68
C GLU A 358 4.74 24.83 -14.91
N THR A 359 6.04 25.02 -15.19
CA THR A 359 6.51 26.34 -15.67
C THR A 359 5.97 26.71 -17.05
N ASN A 360 5.47 25.74 -17.83
CA ASN A 360 5.06 25.90 -19.22
C ASN A 360 6.16 26.51 -20.12
N ASP A 361 7.43 26.38 -19.73
CA ASP A 361 8.60 26.81 -20.51
C ASP A 361 9.09 25.66 -21.41
N PRO A 362 8.98 25.78 -22.75
CA PRO A 362 9.46 24.75 -23.68
C PRO A 362 10.94 24.39 -23.50
N ALA A 363 11.77 25.33 -23.02
CA ALA A 363 13.20 25.09 -22.79
C ALA A 363 13.47 24.11 -21.64
N ARG A 364 12.47 23.84 -20.78
CA ARG A 364 12.57 22.95 -19.62
C ARG A 364 12.06 21.53 -19.90
N LEU A 365 11.33 21.32 -20.98
CA LEU A 365 10.67 20.04 -21.27
C LEU A 365 11.66 18.89 -21.49
N ASP A 366 12.82 19.14 -22.13
CA ASP A 366 13.82 18.09 -22.34
C ASP A 366 14.43 17.61 -21.01
N GLU A 367 14.65 18.51 -20.06
CA GLU A 367 15.10 18.17 -18.71
C GLU A 367 14.03 17.35 -17.98
N ALA A 368 12.76 17.78 -18.02
CA ALA A 368 11.65 17.06 -17.40
C ALA A 368 11.54 15.62 -17.93
N VAL A 369 11.66 15.43 -19.25
CA VAL A 369 11.66 14.11 -19.90
C VAL A 369 12.82 13.25 -19.40
N ASP A 370 14.05 13.78 -19.31
CA ASP A 370 15.20 13.02 -18.80
C ASP A 370 14.99 12.55 -17.35
N GLN A 371 14.48 13.44 -16.49
CA GLN A 371 14.18 13.10 -15.08
C GLN A 371 13.13 11.99 -14.98
N LEU A 372 12.05 12.09 -15.76
CA LEU A 372 10.98 11.08 -15.77
C LEU A 372 11.44 9.74 -16.35
N LYS A 373 12.23 9.74 -17.43
CA LYS A 373 12.81 8.51 -17.99
C LYS A 373 13.69 7.77 -16.98
N ARG A 374 14.47 8.50 -16.17
CA ARG A 374 15.28 7.91 -15.10
C ARG A 374 14.41 7.38 -13.95
N ALA A 375 13.31 8.06 -13.63
CA ALA A 375 12.37 7.61 -12.61
C ALA A 375 11.67 6.30 -13.01
N VAL A 376 11.09 6.24 -14.22
CA VAL A 376 10.39 5.03 -14.70
C VAL A 376 11.32 3.85 -15.00
N ALA A 377 12.62 4.11 -15.20
CA ALA A 377 13.63 3.04 -15.28
C ALA A 377 13.92 2.37 -13.93
N ARG A 378 13.39 2.91 -12.83
CA ARG A 378 13.49 2.35 -11.47
C ARG A 378 12.14 1.91 -10.93
N GLU A 379 11.09 2.65 -11.25
CA GLU A 379 9.70 2.35 -10.91
C GLU A 379 8.85 2.38 -12.18
N ASP A 380 8.84 1.26 -12.92
CA ASP A 380 8.08 1.13 -14.17
C ASP A 380 6.57 1.02 -13.93
N ASP A 381 6.14 0.79 -12.69
CA ASP A 381 4.76 0.80 -12.24
C ASP A 381 4.28 2.19 -11.75
N ASN A 382 5.15 3.21 -11.75
CA ASN A 382 4.80 4.55 -11.29
C ASN A 382 3.89 5.29 -12.29
N THR A 383 2.59 5.15 -12.09
CA THR A 383 1.57 5.74 -12.97
C THR A 383 1.62 7.28 -13.05
N LEU A 384 2.05 7.97 -12.00
CA LEU A 384 2.20 9.44 -12.04
C LEU A 384 3.34 9.84 -13.00
N ALA A 385 4.47 9.14 -12.93
CA ALA A 385 5.61 9.40 -13.80
C ALA A 385 5.26 9.22 -15.29
N TRP A 386 4.56 8.13 -15.63
CA TRP A 386 4.12 7.89 -17.02
C TRP A 386 3.14 8.95 -17.53
N ARG A 387 2.22 9.40 -16.66
CA ARG A 387 1.28 10.48 -17.00
C ARG A 387 2.02 11.78 -17.29
N LEU A 388 2.95 12.18 -16.43
CA LEU A 388 3.77 13.39 -16.63
C LEU A 388 4.67 13.28 -17.86
N LEU A 389 5.20 12.09 -18.15
CA LEU A 389 6.03 11.86 -19.33
C LEU A 389 5.21 12.01 -20.61
N SER A 390 3.97 11.51 -20.61
CA SER A 390 3.02 11.70 -21.70
C SER A 390 2.70 13.19 -21.91
N GLN A 391 2.43 13.93 -20.83
CA GLN A 391 2.19 15.38 -20.87
C GLN A 391 3.39 16.16 -21.42
N ALA A 392 4.60 15.82 -20.95
CA ALA A 392 5.83 16.46 -21.42
C ALA A 392 6.06 16.22 -22.92
N TYR A 393 5.93 14.97 -23.39
CA TYR A 393 6.06 14.67 -24.82
C TYR A 393 5.00 15.37 -25.68
N ALA A 394 3.74 15.40 -25.23
CA ALA A 394 2.68 16.11 -25.94
C ALA A 394 3.00 17.62 -26.05
N SER A 395 3.53 18.22 -24.98
CA SER A 395 3.95 19.63 -24.95
C SER A 395 5.15 19.91 -25.88
N GLN A 396 5.96 18.88 -26.18
CA GLN A 396 7.03 18.94 -27.18
C GLN A 396 6.56 18.68 -28.61
N GLY A 397 5.28 18.35 -28.83
CA GLY A 397 4.76 17.91 -30.12
C GLY A 397 5.20 16.50 -30.54
N LYS A 398 5.74 15.71 -29.60
CA LYS A 398 6.17 14.31 -29.80
C LYS A 398 5.00 13.36 -29.54
N GLU A 399 3.99 13.44 -30.41
CA GLU A 399 2.70 12.77 -30.21
C GLU A 399 2.84 11.23 -30.11
N GLY A 400 3.72 10.61 -30.90
CA GLY A 400 3.95 9.16 -30.87
C GLY A 400 4.48 8.68 -29.52
N GLU A 401 5.49 9.37 -29.00
CA GLU A 401 6.09 9.11 -27.68
C GLU A 401 5.09 9.41 -26.55
N ALA A 402 4.27 10.44 -26.70
CA ALA A 402 3.20 10.74 -25.75
C ALA A 402 2.18 9.60 -25.65
N ARG A 403 1.79 9.02 -26.80
CA ARG A 403 0.88 7.85 -26.84
C ARG A 403 1.52 6.61 -26.24
N LEU A 404 2.82 6.40 -26.46
CA LEU A 404 3.55 5.29 -25.83
C LEU A 404 3.56 5.44 -24.31
N ALA A 405 3.88 6.63 -23.78
CA ALA A 405 3.85 6.88 -22.35
C ALA A 405 2.44 6.71 -21.75
N SER A 406 1.38 7.08 -22.49
CA SER A 406 0.00 6.75 -22.10
C SER A 406 -0.26 5.24 -22.08
N ALA A 407 0.29 4.47 -23.04
CA ALA A 407 0.15 3.02 -23.05
C ALA A 407 0.80 2.37 -21.82
N GLU A 408 2.00 2.81 -21.45
CA GLU A 408 2.70 2.36 -20.23
C GLU A 408 1.91 2.71 -18.96
N TYR A 409 1.33 3.93 -18.89
CA TYR A 409 0.45 4.32 -17.79
C TYR A 409 -0.70 3.32 -17.58
N TYR A 410 -1.43 3.00 -18.66
CA TYR A 410 -2.55 2.06 -18.57
C TYR A 410 -2.08 0.64 -18.30
N PHE A 411 -0.93 0.24 -18.85
CA PHE A 411 -0.33 -1.06 -18.59
C PHE A 411 0.02 -1.23 -17.10
N ALA A 412 0.70 -0.24 -16.52
CA ALA A 412 1.02 -0.18 -15.10
C ALA A 412 -0.24 -0.14 -14.20
N ALA A 413 -1.31 0.53 -14.66
CA ALA A 413 -2.59 0.58 -13.96
C ALA A 413 -3.44 -0.70 -14.12
N GLY A 414 -3.00 -1.69 -14.90
CA GLY A 414 -3.74 -2.92 -15.19
C GLY A 414 -4.86 -2.79 -16.24
N GLY A 415 -4.97 -1.62 -16.89
CA GLY A 415 -5.93 -1.35 -17.97
C GLY A 415 -5.45 -1.89 -19.32
N GLN A 416 -5.53 -3.20 -19.52
CA GLN A 416 -4.98 -3.89 -20.70
C GLN A 416 -5.59 -3.39 -22.04
N ALA A 417 -6.90 -3.12 -22.06
CA ALA A 417 -7.59 -2.69 -23.28
C ALA A 417 -7.14 -1.28 -23.71
N GLU A 418 -7.05 -0.36 -22.75
CA GLU A 418 -6.57 0.99 -22.95
C GLU A 418 -5.09 0.98 -23.32
N ALA A 419 -4.27 0.19 -22.61
CA ALA A 419 -2.84 0.03 -22.92
C ALA A 419 -2.63 -0.38 -24.38
N THR A 420 -3.37 -1.39 -24.84
CA THR A 420 -3.35 -1.85 -26.23
C THR A 420 -3.76 -0.75 -27.21
N GLN A 421 -4.84 -0.02 -26.92
CA GLN A 421 -5.35 1.04 -27.78
C GLN A 421 -4.33 2.17 -27.96
N PHE A 422 -3.70 2.61 -26.87
CA PHE A 422 -2.69 3.67 -26.91
C PHE A 422 -1.39 3.18 -27.58
N ALA A 423 -0.99 1.93 -27.34
CA ALA A 423 0.20 1.35 -27.95
C ALA A 423 0.06 1.23 -29.48
N LEU A 424 -1.10 0.80 -29.99
CA LEU A 424 -1.34 0.75 -31.44
C LEU A 424 -1.28 2.14 -32.09
N ARG A 425 -1.84 3.17 -31.44
CA ARG A 425 -1.72 4.55 -31.94
C ARG A 425 -0.27 5.03 -31.92
N ALA A 426 0.49 4.71 -30.87
CA ALA A 426 1.91 5.04 -30.78
C ALA A 426 2.68 4.37 -31.92
N ARG A 427 2.47 3.07 -32.16
CA ARG A 427 3.05 2.29 -33.25
C ARG A 427 2.86 2.97 -34.62
N ASP A 428 1.65 3.47 -34.89
CA ASP A 428 1.33 4.11 -36.18
C ASP A 428 2.01 5.48 -36.37
N MET A 429 2.45 6.11 -35.28
CA MET A 429 3.10 7.42 -35.28
C MET A 429 4.63 7.34 -35.15
N LEU A 430 5.15 6.26 -34.59
CA LEU A 430 6.57 6.07 -34.31
C LEU A 430 7.30 5.43 -35.50
N PRO A 431 8.58 5.78 -35.75
CA PRO A 431 9.37 5.14 -36.80
C PRO A 431 9.46 3.63 -36.60
N ALA A 432 9.10 2.86 -37.64
CA ALA A 432 9.14 1.41 -37.60
C ALA A 432 10.55 0.90 -37.22
N GLY A 433 10.61 -0.01 -36.25
CA GLY A 433 11.88 -0.59 -35.77
C GLY A 433 12.65 0.26 -34.74
N SER A 434 12.18 1.47 -34.39
CA SER A 434 12.70 2.22 -33.24
C SER A 434 12.49 1.47 -31.91
N ASN A 435 13.20 1.88 -30.85
CA ASN A 435 13.06 1.25 -29.54
C ASN A 435 11.64 1.49 -28.98
N GLU A 436 11.12 2.69 -29.18
CA GLU A 436 9.77 3.12 -28.79
C GLU A 436 8.70 2.33 -29.55
N TRP A 437 8.89 2.14 -30.86
CA TRP A 437 7.99 1.31 -31.66
C TRP A 437 7.97 -0.15 -31.18
N ARG A 438 9.16 -0.72 -30.90
CA ARG A 438 9.26 -2.09 -30.36
C ARG A 438 8.58 -2.21 -29.01
N ARG A 439 8.78 -1.24 -28.13
CA ARG A 439 8.12 -1.21 -26.82
C ARG A 439 6.60 -1.10 -26.93
N ALA A 440 6.07 -0.30 -27.87
CA ALA A 440 4.63 -0.26 -28.15
C ALA A 440 4.10 -1.65 -28.53
N MET A 441 4.81 -2.37 -29.40
CA MET A 441 4.43 -3.74 -29.77
C MET A 441 4.49 -4.71 -28.60
N ASP A 442 5.50 -4.60 -27.74
CA ASP A 442 5.61 -5.44 -26.54
C ASP A 442 4.40 -5.27 -25.63
N ILE A 443 3.89 -4.03 -25.45
CA ILE A 443 2.69 -3.75 -24.63
C ILE A 443 1.45 -4.39 -25.25
N VAL A 444 1.29 -4.32 -26.57
CA VAL A 444 0.15 -4.94 -27.29
C VAL A 444 0.13 -6.45 -27.04
N LEU A 445 1.28 -7.11 -27.23
CA LEU A 445 1.42 -8.55 -27.03
C LEU A 445 1.23 -8.95 -25.55
N ALA A 446 1.82 -8.18 -24.63
CA ALA A 446 1.72 -8.43 -23.19
C ALA A 446 0.28 -8.23 -22.65
N SER A 447 -0.52 -7.39 -23.31
CA SER A 447 -1.92 -7.15 -22.95
C SER A 447 -2.89 -8.20 -23.49
N GLY A 448 -2.38 -9.26 -24.13
CA GLY A 448 -3.16 -10.41 -24.59
C GLY A 448 -3.70 -10.32 -26.01
N ALA A 449 -3.33 -9.30 -26.79
CA ALA A 449 -3.65 -9.26 -28.21
C ALA A 449 -2.78 -10.27 -28.97
N THR A 450 -3.40 -11.09 -29.82
CA THR A 450 -2.68 -12.02 -30.70
C THR A 450 -2.19 -11.31 -31.96
N MET A 451 -1.21 -11.90 -32.65
CA MET A 451 -0.76 -11.35 -33.95
C MET A 451 -1.90 -11.33 -34.97
N ASP A 452 -2.81 -12.30 -34.91
CA ASP A 452 -4.02 -12.34 -35.74
C ASP A 452 -4.96 -11.16 -35.43
N ASP A 453 -5.10 -10.76 -34.16
CA ASP A 453 -5.89 -9.57 -33.76
C ASP A 453 -5.27 -8.28 -34.31
N ILE A 454 -3.94 -8.20 -34.34
CA ILE A 454 -3.20 -7.06 -34.89
C ILE A 454 -3.37 -7.00 -36.41
N GLU A 455 -3.17 -8.13 -37.11
CA GLU A 455 -3.36 -8.22 -38.56
C GLU A 455 -4.81 -7.91 -38.96
N ASP A 456 -5.79 -8.35 -38.17
CA ASP A 456 -7.20 -8.03 -38.43
C ASP A 456 -7.52 -6.55 -38.20
N LEU A 457 -6.93 -5.93 -37.17
CA LEU A 457 -7.02 -4.48 -36.96
C LEU A 457 -6.42 -3.71 -38.13
N ASP A 458 -5.23 -4.10 -38.60
CA ASP A 458 -4.55 -3.46 -39.72
C ASP A 458 -5.39 -3.59 -41.01
N ARG A 459 -5.90 -4.79 -41.32
CA ARG A 459 -6.84 -4.99 -42.45
C ARG A 459 -8.08 -4.11 -42.35
N ARG A 460 -8.69 -3.99 -41.16
CA ARG A 460 -9.88 -3.13 -40.94
C ARG A 460 -9.56 -1.65 -41.10
N GLN A 461 -8.37 -1.21 -40.72
CA GLN A 461 -7.93 0.18 -40.88
C GLN A 461 -7.63 0.53 -42.34
N GLU A 462 -6.97 -0.37 -43.08
CA GLU A 462 -6.78 -0.24 -44.53
C GLU A 462 -8.13 -0.11 -45.25
N GLN A 463 -9.09 -0.99 -44.95
CA GLN A 463 -10.45 -0.92 -45.49
C GLN A 463 -11.20 0.38 -45.12
N ARG A 464 -10.87 1.01 -43.98
CA ARG A 464 -11.44 2.31 -43.59
C ARG A 464 -10.78 3.47 -44.32
N ARG A 465 -9.46 3.41 -44.56
CA ARG A 465 -8.72 4.40 -45.36
C ARG A 465 -9.17 4.40 -46.82
N ASP A 466 -9.49 3.23 -47.36
CA ASP A 466 -9.92 3.06 -48.75
C ASP A 466 -11.43 3.33 -48.99
N ARG A 467 -12.19 3.70 -47.95
CA ARG A 467 -13.58 4.15 -48.13
C ARG A 467 -13.61 5.59 -48.63
N PRO A 468 -14.17 5.87 -49.83
CA PRO A 468 -14.29 7.25 -50.31
C PRO A 468 -15.19 8.07 -49.37
N THR A 469 -14.69 9.23 -48.95
CA THR A 469 -15.48 10.25 -48.22
C THR A 469 -16.68 10.63 -49.07
N VAL A 470 -17.88 10.17 -48.70
CA VAL A 470 -19.13 10.63 -49.28
C VAL A 470 -19.37 12.04 -48.74
N ILE A 471 -18.89 13.06 -49.46
CA ILE A 471 -19.30 14.44 -49.24
C ILE A 471 -20.77 14.52 -49.71
N PRO A 472 -21.75 14.76 -48.82
CA PRO A 472 -23.12 14.95 -49.27
C PRO A 472 -23.18 16.18 -50.17
N PRO A 473 -23.91 16.13 -51.29
CA PRO A 473 -23.97 17.24 -52.24
C PRO A 473 -24.51 18.50 -51.55
N PRO A 474 -24.08 19.70 -51.96
CA PRO A 474 -24.56 20.94 -51.39
C PRO A 474 -26.07 21.05 -51.59
N VAL A 475 -26.77 21.34 -50.50
CA VAL A 475 -28.21 21.60 -50.51
C VAL A 475 -28.46 22.85 -51.34
N ALA A 476 -29.18 22.70 -52.45
CA ALA A 476 -29.58 23.78 -53.35
C ALA A 476 -30.78 24.55 -52.80
#